data_AF-A0AAE0A1Q0-F1
#
_entry.id   AF-A0AAE0A1Q0-F1
#
_cell.length_a   1.000
_cell.length_b   1.000
_cell.length_c   1.000
_cell.angle_alpha   90.00
_cell.angle_beta   90.00
_cell.angle_gamma   90.00
#
_symmetry.space_group_name_H-M   'P 1'
#
loop_
_entity.id
_entity.type
_entity.pdbx_description
1 polymer ?
#
loop_
_entity_poly.entity_id
_entity_poly.type
_entity_poly.pdbx_seq_one_letter_code
_entity_poly.pdbx_strand_id
1 'polypeptide(L)'
;MQLLNIDCVIIFDWTDFGKSNLSLSDGKCSNDKVDCIEHSAEYDVLSKRIRPFTVQTNVWCSASVVTSDGSLTQAGGFNDSEHRVRIFKACKSTTDNCDWVEVENALVAKRWYTTNHILPNGRQIVIGGRGQFNYKFLSKNGAPNLYNLPSG
;
A
#
# COMPACT_ATOMS: atom_id res chain seq x y z
N MET A 1 -1.51 -6.68 7.49
CA MET A 1 -2.97 -6.91 7.37
C MET A 1 -3.73 -5.74 7.98
N GLN A 2 -4.93 -5.42 7.48
CA GLN A 2 -5.76 -4.32 7.97
C GLN A 2 -7.26 -4.61 7.75
N LEU A 3 -8.10 -4.44 8.77
CA LEU A 3 -9.57 -4.46 8.63
C LEU A 3 -10.08 -3.09 8.15
N LEU A 4 -10.96 -3.08 7.17
CA LEU A 4 -11.60 -1.87 6.63
C LEU A 4 -13.05 -1.74 7.13
N ASN A 5 -13.64 -0.56 6.90
CA ASN A 5 -14.99 -0.19 7.36
C ASN A 5 -16.15 -0.88 6.60
N ILE A 6 -15.84 -1.89 5.79
CA ILE A 6 -16.83 -2.68 5.03
C ILE A 6 -16.73 -4.18 5.35
N ASP A 7 -16.20 -4.53 6.52
CA ASP A 7 -16.00 -5.92 6.96
C ASP A 7 -15.08 -6.75 6.04
N CYS A 8 -14.12 -6.07 5.38
CA CYS A 8 -13.08 -6.69 4.56
C CYS A 8 -11.70 -6.51 5.20
N VAL A 9 -10.94 -7.60 5.26
CA VAL A 9 -9.53 -7.59 5.69
C VAL A 9 -8.63 -7.59 4.46
N ILE A 10 -7.73 -6.61 4.39
CA ILE A 10 -6.68 -6.55 3.37
C ILE A 10 -5.44 -7.23 3.92
N ILE A 11 -4.98 -8.25 3.21
CA ILE A 11 -3.78 -9.02 3.52
C ILE A 11 -2.80 -8.79 2.37
N PHE A 12 -1.55 -8.49 2.69
CA PHE A 12 -0.49 -8.33 1.72
C PHE A 12 0.85 -8.68 2.34
N ASP A 13 1.75 -9.17 1.50
CA ASP A 13 3.13 -9.50 1.82
C ASP A 13 4.05 -9.06 0.67
N TRP A 14 5.36 -9.12 0.89
CA TRP A 14 6.36 -8.88 -0.15
C TRP A 14 6.24 -9.84 -1.34
N THR A 15 6.65 -9.36 -2.51
CA THR A 15 6.41 -10.01 -3.81
C THR A 15 7.50 -11.01 -4.21
N ASP A 16 8.52 -11.21 -3.39
CA ASP A 16 9.71 -12.02 -3.69
C ASP A 16 9.87 -13.23 -2.76
N PHE A 17 8.88 -13.52 -1.91
CA PHE A 17 8.93 -14.63 -0.94
C PHE A 17 8.39 -15.95 -1.47
N GLY A 18 8.77 -16.29 -2.69
CA GLY A 18 8.36 -17.52 -3.34
C GLY A 18 6.86 -17.60 -3.60
N LYS A 19 6.37 -18.81 -3.83
CA LYS A 19 5.04 -19.04 -4.37
C LYS A 19 3.95 -19.03 -3.30
N SER A 20 2.92 -18.19 -3.46
CA SER A 20 1.66 -18.30 -2.72
C SER A 20 0.72 -19.33 -3.35
N ASN A 21 -0.31 -19.76 -2.60
CA ASN A 21 -1.37 -20.65 -3.09
C ASN A 21 -2.58 -19.88 -3.66
N LEU A 22 -2.39 -18.60 -4.02
CA LEU A 22 -3.41 -17.73 -4.58
C LEU A 22 -3.05 -17.40 -6.03
N SER A 23 -4.02 -17.59 -6.93
CA SER A 23 -3.87 -17.30 -8.35
C SER A 23 -4.88 -16.25 -8.77
N LEU A 24 -4.45 -15.31 -9.61
CA LEU A 24 -5.37 -14.40 -10.29
C LEU A 24 -6.26 -15.14 -11.28
N SER A 25 -7.45 -14.59 -11.53
CA SER A 25 -8.23 -14.93 -12.72
C SER A 25 -7.45 -14.55 -13.99
N ASP A 26 -7.53 -15.40 -15.02
CA ASP A 26 -6.76 -15.30 -16.28
C ASP A 26 -6.63 -13.85 -16.82
N GLY A 27 -5.39 -13.42 -17.06
CA GLY A 27 -5.07 -12.20 -17.82
C GLY A 27 -4.64 -10.96 -17.04
N LYS A 28 -4.57 -11.01 -15.69
CA LYS A 28 -4.12 -9.88 -14.86
C LYS A 28 -2.65 -9.92 -14.42
N CYS A 29 -1.92 -10.96 -14.80
CA CYS A 29 -0.51 -11.09 -14.44
C CYS A 29 0.31 -10.09 -15.26
N SER A 30 1.26 -9.41 -14.62
CA SER A 30 2.19 -8.53 -15.32
C SER A 30 3.01 -9.34 -16.34
N ASN A 31 3.09 -8.86 -17.58
CA ASN A 31 3.70 -9.56 -18.73
C ASN A 31 5.17 -10.01 -18.49
N ASP A 32 5.85 -9.42 -17.52
CA ASP A 32 7.27 -9.68 -17.24
C ASP A 32 7.51 -10.65 -16.06
N LYS A 33 6.46 -11.15 -15.41
CA LYS A 33 6.57 -12.15 -14.33
C LYS A 33 5.87 -13.45 -14.74
N VAL A 34 6.67 -14.49 -14.97
CA VAL A 34 6.24 -15.89 -15.22
C VAL A 34 5.36 -16.44 -14.07
N ASP A 35 5.38 -15.79 -12.91
CA ASP A 35 4.57 -16.14 -11.74
C ASP A 35 3.39 -15.18 -11.57
N CYS A 36 2.19 -15.66 -11.93
CA CYS A 36 0.86 -15.10 -11.61
C CYS A 36 0.51 -15.25 -10.11
N ILE A 37 1.50 -15.10 -9.26
CA ILE A 37 1.42 -15.46 -7.85
C ILE A 37 1.07 -14.23 -7.07
N GLU A 38 0.01 -14.36 -6.26
CA GLU A 38 -0.50 -13.21 -5.55
C GLU A 38 -0.03 -13.15 -4.12
N HIS A 39 0.56 -12.01 -3.80
CA HIS A 39 1.02 -11.68 -2.46
C HIS A 39 0.04 -10.75 -1.77
N SER A 40 -1.15 -10.55 -2.35
CA SER A 40 -2.16 -9.71 -1.72
C SER A 40 -3.60 -10.13 -2.03
N ALA A 41 -4.46 -10.02 -1.03
CA ALA A 41 -5.82 -10.55 -1.06
C ALA A 41 -6.78 -9.82 -0.10
N GLU A 42 -8.04 -9.82 -0.50
CA GLU A 42 -9.17 -9.31 0.26
C GLU A 42 -9.86 -10.50 0.88
N TYR A 43 -10.12 -10.44 2.17
CA TYR A 43 -10.95 -11.42 2.87
C TYR A 43 -12.23 -10.74 3.34
N ASP A 44 -13.36 -11.10 2.73
CA ASP A 44 -14.69 -10.70 3.17
C ASP A 44 -15.09 -11.56 4.36
N VAL A 45 -15.28 -10.91 5.53
CA VAL A 45 -15.57 -11.59 6.79
C VAL A 45 -16.96 -12.24 6.79
N LEU A 46 -17.94 -11.63 6.12
CA LEU A 46 -19.32 -12.11 6.11
C LEU A 46 -19.48 -13.31 5.17
N SER A 47 -18.98 -13.20 3.94
CA SER A 47 -19.09 -14.27 2.94
C SER A 47 -17.99 -15.32 3.06
N LYS A 48 -16.95 -15.06 3.87
CA LYS A 48 -15.75 -15.89 4.04
C LYS A 48 -15.01 -16.16 2.74
N ARG A 49 -15.12 -15.24 1.78
CA ARG A 49 -14.50 -15.35 0.46
C ARG A 49 -13.17 -14.62 0.44
N ILE A 50 -12.23 -15.17 -0.32
CA ILE A 50 -10.94 -14.56 -0.61
C ILE A 50 -10.96 -14.11 -2.06
N ARG A 51 -10.54 -12.86 -2.30
CA ARG A 51 -10.35 -12.30 -3.63
C ARG A 51 -8.89 -11.85 -3.78
N PRO A 52 -8.09 -12.49 -4.64
CA PRO A 52 -6.71 -12.05 -4.90
C PRO A 52 -6.69 -10.75 -5.71
N PHE A 53 -5.65 -9.94 -5.49
CA PHE A 53 -5.41 -8.70 -6.23
C PHE A 53 -3.92 -8.44 -6.33
N THR A 54 -3.51 -7.68 -7.36
CA THR A 54 -2.11 -7.53 -7.70
C THR A 54 -1.47 -6.34 -7.01
N VAL A 55 -0.41 -6.61 -6.25
CA VAL A 55 0.51 -5.56 -5.81
C VAL A 55 1.72 -5.50 -6.74
N GLN A 56 1.96 -4.34 -7.32
CA GLN A 56 2.90 -4.21 -8.44
C GLN A 56 4.37 -4.21 -7.97
N THR A 57 4.66 -3.48 -6.88
CA THR A 57 6.02 -3.29 -6.35
C THR A 57 6.16 -3.79 -4.91
N ASN A 58 7.39 -4.07 -4.46
CA ASN A 58 7.64 -4.82 -3.21
C ASN A 58 7.29 -4.02 -1.92
N VAL A 59 6.21 -4.38 -1.24
CA VAL A 59 5.69 -3.69 -0.04
C VAL A 59 6.49 -3.91 1.25
N TRP A 60 7.61 -4.65 1.20
CA TRP A 60 8.37 -5.03 2.39
C TRP A 60 8.82 -3.83 3.24
N CYS A 61 8.52 -3.87 4.54
CA CYS A 61 8.79 -2.78 5.50
C CYS A 61 8.23 -1.41 5.08
N SER A 62 7.13 -1.40 4.33
CA SER A 62 6.29 -0.21 4.15
C SER A 62 5.45 0.07 5.41
N ALA A 63 4.78 1.22 5.46
CA ALA A 63 3.81 1.54 6.49
C ALA A 63 2.49 2.04 5.90
N SER A 64 1.37 1.75 6.57
CA SER A 64 0.04 2.03 6.04
C SER A 64 -0.90 2.66 7.07
N VAL A 65 -1.89 3.40 6.58
CA VAL A 65 -2.97 4.00 7.37
C VAL A 65 -4.31 3.84 6.64
N VAL A 66 -5.39 3.71 7.40
CA VAL A 66 -6.75 3.80 6.85
C VAL A 66 -7.18 5.28 6.89
N THR A 67 -7.54 5.82 5.74
CA THR A 67 -8.04 7.19 5.59
C THR A 67 -9.48 7.31 6.06
N SER A 68 -9.91 8.56 6.33
CA SER A 68 -11.27 8.86 6.76
C SER A 68 -12.34 8.44 5.75
N ASP A 69 -11.97 8.24 4.48
CA ASP A 69 -12.88 7.74 3.43
C ASP A 69 -12.87 6.21 3.28
N GLY A 70 -12.20 5.49 4.20
CA GLY A 70 -12.12 4.03 4.24
C GLY A 70 -11.04 3.42 3.34
N SER A 71 -10.24 4.23 2.64
CA SER A 71 -9.16 3.73 1.79
C SER A 71 -7.93 3.35 2.62
N LEU A 72 -7.22 2.31 2.24
CA LEU A 72 -5.92 1.96 2.81
C LEU A 72 -4.82 2.63 1.99
N THR A 73 -4.05 3.52 2.61
CA THR A 73 -2.87 4.14 2.00
C THR A 73 -1.61 3.51 2.58
N GLN A 74 -0.76 2.95 1.73
CA GLN A 74 0.53 2.36 2.06
C GLN A 74 1.65 3.22 1.46
N ALA A 75 2.70 3.48 2.23
CA ALA A 75 3.82 4.33 1.84
C ALA A 75 5.14 3.56 1.92
N GLY A 76 5.91 3.63 0.84
CA GLY A 76 7.24 3.08 0.73
C GLY A 76 7.27 1.56 0.51
N GLY A 77 8.37 0.95 0.91
CA GLY A 77 8.67 -0.46 0.70
C GLY A 77 10.15 -0.67 0.35
N PHE A 78 10.49 -1.84 -0.19
CA PHE A 78 11.85 -2.19 -0.61
C PHE A 78 12.12 -1.92 -2.11
N ASN A 79 13.32 -1.44 -2.43
CA ASN A 79 13.81 -1.16 -3.79
C ASN A 79 12.92 -0.22 -4.63
N ASP A 80 12.20 -0.77 -5.62
CA ASP A 80 11.36 -0.06 -6.61
C ASP A 80 10.17 0.69 -5.98
N SER A 81 9.86 0.31 -4.74
CA SER A 81 8.77 0.85 -3.95
C SER A 81 9.16 1.96 -2.96
N GLU A 82 10.45 2.21 -2.75
CA GLU A 82 10.92 3.14 -1.70
C GLU A 82 10.33 4.56 -1.85
N HIS A 83 9.93 4.94 -3.07
CA HIS A 83 9.34 6.24 -3.38
C HIS A 83 7.84 6.19 -3.74
N ARG A 84 7.19 5.04 -3.54
CA ARG A 84 5.81 4.77 -3.98
C ARG A 84 4.80 4.99 -2.86
N VAL A 85 3.60 5.40 -3.24
CA VAL A 85 2.42 5.30 -2.39
C VAL A 85 1.39 4.44 -3.11
N ARG A 86 0.80 3.49 -2.40
CA ARG A 86 -0.25 2.61 -2.92
C ARG A 86 -1.54 2.90 -2.17
N ILE A 87 -2.63 3.01 -2.90
CA ILE A 87 -3.96 3.29 -2.35
C ILE A 87 -4.86 2.13 -2.75
N PHE A 88 -5.44 1.48 -1.75
CA PHE A 88 -6.45 0.45 -1.95
C PHE A 88 -7.79 0.96 -1.43
N LYS A 89 -8.81 0.84 -2.27
CA LYS A 89 -10.20 1.12 -1.87
C LYS A 89 -11.01 -0.12 -2.16
N ALA A 90 -11.50 -0.75 -1.10
CA ALA A 90 -12.25 -1.98 -1.23
C ALA A 90 -13.58 -1.72 -1.96
N CYS A 91 -13.98 -2.68 -2.78
CA CYS A 91 -15.25 -2.61 -3.49
C CYS A 91 -16.42 -2.89 -2.57
N LYS A 92 -17.61 -2.35 -2.89
CA LYS A 92 -18.85 -2.80 -2.24
C LYS A 92 -19.40 -4.07 -2.87
N SER A 93 -19.12 -4.31 -4.15
CA SER A 93 -19.48 -5.53 -4.86
C SER A 93 -18.23 -6.28 -5.31
N THR A 94 -18.27 -7.61 -5.23
CA THR A 94 -17.20 -8.49 -5.75
C THR A 94 -17.08 -8.46 -7.27
N THR A 95 -18.04 -7.84 -7.97
CA THR A 95 -18.02 -7.63 -9.43
C THR A 95 -17.28 -6.37 -9.85
N ASP A 96 -16.97 -5.47 -8.91
CA ASP A 96 -16.28 -4.23 -9.21
C ASP A 96 -14.77 -4.49 -9.36
N ASN A 97 -14.13 -3.80 -10.30
CA ASN A 97 -12.69 -3.90 -10.51
C ASN A 97 -11.94 -2.90 -9.60
N CYS A 98 -11.87 -3.17 -8.30
CA CYS A 98 -11.01 -2.41 -7.38
C CYS A 98 -9.71 -3.18 -7.12
N ASP A 99 -8.61 -2.51 -7.43
CA ASP A 99 -7.24 -2.98 -7.26
C ASP A 99 -6.41 -1.85 -6.64
N TRP A 100 -5.15 -2.14 -6.32
CA TRP A 100 -4.22 -1.10 -5.88
C TRP A 100 -4.01 -0.06 -6.98
N VAL A 101 -4.09 1.20 -6.57
CA VAL A 101 -3.60 2.32 -7.36
C VAL A 101 -2.23 2.71 -6.83
N GLU A 102 -1.21 2.55 -7.65
CA GLU A 102 0.17 2.90 -7.30
C GLU A 102 0.55 4.25 -7.90
N VAL A 103 1.03 5.16 -7.05
CA VAL A 103 1.51 6.48 -7.44
C VAL A 103 3.03 6.49 -7.40
N GLU A 104 3.62 6.60 -8.58
CA GLU A 104 5.05 6.79 -8.79
C GLU A 104 5.55 8.09 -8.17
N ASN A 105 6.73 8.06 -7.56
CA ASN A 105 7.42 9.25 -7.04
C ASN A 105 6.57 10.12 -6.09
N ALA A 106 5.57 9.53 -5.43
CA ALA A 106 4.74 10.21 -4.44
C ALA A 106 5.55 10.67 -3.21
N LEU A 107 6.63 9.94 -2.90
CA LEU A 107 7.56 10.24 -1.82
C LEU A 107 8.84 10.82 -2.41
N VAL A 108 9.32 11.93 -1.85
CA VAL A 108 10.55 12.61 -2.31
C VAL A 108 11.82 11.93 -1.76
N ALA A 109 11.69 11.32 -0.58
CA ALA A 109 12.76 10.57 0.06
C ALA A 109 12.35 9.11 0.17
N LYS A 110 13.33 8.20 0.15
CA LYS A 110 13.15 6.76 0.35
C LYS A 110 12.39 6.48 1.64
N ARG A 111 11.45 5.54 1.64
CA ARG A 111 10.66 5.17 2.83
C ARG A 111 10.64 3.66 3.06
N TRP A 112 11.79 3.10 3.44
CA TRP A 112 11.88 1.72 3.90
C TRP A 112 12.00 1.69 5.43
N TYR A 113 11.21 0.88 6.14
CA TYR A 113 11.03 0.97 7.61
C TYR A 113 10.50 2.34 8.06
N THR A 114 9.62 2.95 7.28
CA THR A 114 9.01 4.25 7.61
C THR A 114 7.90 4.10 8.65
N THR A 115 7.49 5.20 9.27
CA THR A 115 6.19 5.31 9.96
C THR A 115 5.20 6.09 9.10
N ASN A 116 3.92 5.70 9.11
CA ASN A 116 2.82 6.44 8.48
C ASN A 116 1.71 6.64 9.52
N HIS A 117 1.17 7.85 9.61
CA HIS A 117 0.13 8.20 10.58
C HIS A 117 -0.91 9.15 9.98
N ILE A 118 -2.18 8.94 10.32
CA ILE A 118 -3.27 9.83 9.96
C ILE A 118 -3.46 10.91 11.03
N LEU A 119 -3.64 12.16 10.60
CA LEU A 119 -3.86 13.30 11.47
C LEU A 119 -5.35 13.57 11.68
N PRO A 120 -5.75 14.29 12.74
CA PRO A 120 -7.16 14.60 13.02
C PRO A 120 -7.91 15.34 11.90
N ASN A 121 -7.18 16.07 11.04
CA ASN A 121 -7.74 16.77 9.88
C ASN A 121 -7.78 15.91 8.60
N GLY A 122 -7.54 14.59 8.71
CA GLY A 122 -7.54 13.65 7.60
C GLY A 122 -6.29 13.66 6.72
N ARG A 123 -5.31 14.52 7.00
CA ARG A 123 -4.01 14.48 6.32
C ARG A 123 -3.19 13.29 6.81
N GLN A 124 -2.22 12.85 6.03
CA GLN A 124 -1.29 11.79 6.44
C GLN A 124 0.11 12.38 6.61
N ILE A 125 0.86 11.86 7.57
CA ILE A 125 2.27 12.15 7.78
C ILE A 125 3.09 10.86 7.67
N VAL A 126 4.13 10.90 6.85
CA VAL A 126 5.10 9.82 6.68
C VAL A 126 6.42 10.30 7.28
N ILE A 127 6.93 9.58 8.27
CA ILE A 127 8.08 9.99 9.09
C ILE A 127 9.17 8.94 9.00
N GLY A 128 10.40 9.39 8.78
CA GLY A 128 11.58 8.55 8.87
C GLY A 128 11.68 7.52 7.75
N GLY A 129 12.16 6.34 8.10
CA GLY A 129 12.71 5.37 7.15
C GLY A 129 14.22 5.24 7.37
N ARG A 130 14.77 4.08 7.03
CA ARG A 130 16.18 3.76 7.28
C ARG A 130 17.09 4.82 6.67
N GLY A 131 17.83 5.53 7.51
CA GLY A 131 18.73 6.62 7.10
C GLY A 131 18.04 7.93 6.71
N GLN A 132 16.76 8.10 7.05
CA GLN A 132 15.97 9.29 6.71
C GLN A 132 15.59 10.07 7.95
N PHE A 133 16.17 11.26 8.10
CA PHE A 133 15.92 12.18 9.22
C PHE A 133 14.95 13.30 8.80
N ASN A 134 13.84 12.91 8.19
CA ASN A 134 12.87 13.84 7.63
C ASN A 134 11.46 13.25 7.63
N TYR A 135 10.46 14.10 7.44
CA TYR A 135 9.06 13.73 7.30
C TYR A 135 8.40 14.47 6.14
N LYS A 136 7.27 13.93 5.66
CA LYS A 136 6.46 14.53 4.61
C LYS A 136 4.98 14.35 4.95
N PHE A 137 4.17 15.35 4.61
CA PHE A 137 2.72 15.18 4.58
C PHE A 137 2.27 14.72 3.20
N LEU A 138 1.45 13.66 3.12
CA LEU A 138 0.74 13.32 1.90
C LEU A 138 -0.49 14.22 1.80
N SER A 139 -0.54 15.06 0.75
CA SER A 139 -1.66 15.97 0.47
C SER A 139 -2.18 15.73 -0.94
N LYS A 140 -3.47 16.01 -1.17
CA LYS A 140 -4.09 15.94 -2.50
C LYS A 140 -3.47 16.93 -3.50
N ASN A 141 -2.77 17.96 -3.04
CA ASN A 141 -2.31 19.07 -3.87
C ASN A 141 -0.82 18.98 -4.26
N GLY A 142 -0.20 17.79 -4.14
CA GLY A 142 1.11 17.52 -4.74
C GLY A 142 2.31 18.32 -4.20
N ALA A 143 2.16 19.14 -3.16
CA ALA A 143 3.26 19.95 -2.65
C ALA A 143 4.43 19.06 -2.18
N PRO A 144 5.65 19.24 -2.73
CA PRO A 144 6.79 18.34 -2.52
C PRO A 144 7.51 18.57 -1.19
N ASN A 145 6.92 19.29 -0.24
CA ASN A 145 7.65 19.75 0.94
C ASN A 145 8.08 18.55 1.81
N LEU A 146 9.40 18.33 1.81
CA LEU A 146 10.12 17.45 2.70
C LEU A 146 10.64 18.30 3.87
N TYR A 147 10.39 17.86 5.09
CA TYR A 147 10.75 18.61 6.29
C TYR A 147 11.81 17.82 7.05
N ASN A 148 12.94 18.45 7.36
CA ASN A 148 13.98 17.81 8.15
C ASN A 148 13.57 17.77 9.62
N LEU A 149 13.88 16.66 10.28
CA LEU A 149 13.86 16.59 11.73
C LEU A 149 15.13 17.27 12.27
N PRO A 150 15.06 17.93 13.43
CA PRO A 150 16.26 18.50 14.05
C PRO A 150 17.31 17.41 14.26
N SER A 151 18.55 17.67 13.84
CA SER A 151 19.70 16.90 14.31
C SER A 151 19.96 17.32 15.76
N GLY A 152 19.91 16.35 16.68
CA GLY A 152 20.35 16.55 18.06
C GLY A 152 21.86 16.73 18.17
#